data_AF-A0A5B8AZ86-F1
#
_entry.id   AF-A0A5B8AZ86-F1
#
_cell.length_a   1.000
_cell.length_b   1.000
_cell.length_c   1.000
_cell.angle_alpha   90.00
_cell.angle_beta   90.00
_cell.angle_gamma   90.00
#
_symmetry.space_group_name_H-M   'P 1'
#
loop_
_entity.id
_entity.type
_entity.pdbx_description
1 polymer ?
#
loop_
_entity_poly.entity_id
_entity_poly.type
_entity_poly.pdbx_seq_one_letter_code
_entity_poly.pdbx_strand_id
1 'polypeptide(L)'
;MSVDQIRQCATSVRSALEQLSPGERSIGLQQFPKGACGDASMLLAAALHDKGLGKFCYVCGLTRKDGSGESHAWLSGEGLIIDITADQFNDGMPPVFVEAESDWHGGWEDIVENSADYREWHGQGLYELARVHYLIKSRI
;
A
#
# COMPACT_ATOMS: atom_id res chain seq x y z
N MET A 1 14.60 -0.01 14.43
CA MET A 1 13.28 -0.44 13.91
C MET A 1 13.43 -1.87 13.38
N SER A 2 12.55 -2.81 13.73
CA SER A 2 12.69 -4.19 13.26
C SER A 2 11.92 -4.39 11.94
N VAL A 3 12.62 -4.84 10.91
CA VAL A 3 12.02 -5.24 9.62
C VAL A 3 10.91 -6.28 9.83
N ASP A 4 11.06 -7.16 10.82
CA ASP A 4 10.04 -8.16 11.15
C ASP A 4 8.76 -7.54 11.70
N GLN A 5 8.85 -6.46 12.49
CA GLN A 5 7.66 -5.75 12.97
C GLN A 5 6.92 -5.04 11.82
N ILE A 6 7.67 -4.48 10.87
CA ILE A 6 7.09 -3.88 9.66
C ILE A 6 6.41 -4.96 8.82
N ARG A 7 7.08 -6.09 8.58
CA ARG A 7 6.52 -7.21 7.82
C ARG A 7 5.26 -7.75 8.48
N GLN A 8 5.28 -7.93 9.81
CA GLN A 8 4.10 -8.35 10.55
C GLN A 8 2.96 -7.34 10.41
N CYS A 9 3.23 -6.04 10.54
CA CYS A 9 2.22 -5.01 10.34
C CYS A 9 1.64 -5.04 8.93
N ALA A 10 2.49 -5.13 7.90
CA ALA A 10 2.08 -5.20 6.50
C ALA A 10 1.21 -6.44 6.23
N THR A 11 1.60 -7.61 6.78
CA THR A 11 0.80 -8.84 6.70
C THR A 11 -0.55 -8.70 7.39
N SER A 12 -0.59 -8.09 8.58
CA SER A 12 -1.85 -7.84 9.30
C SER A 12 -2.77 -6.90 8.52
N VAL A 13 -2.23 -5.81 7.95
CA VAL A 13 -3.01 -4.88 7.11
C VAL A 13 -3.55 -5.58 5.86
N ARG A 14 -2.69 -6.33 5.14
CA ARG A 14 -3.09 -7.12 3.97
C ARG A 14 -4.27 -8.05 4.31
N SER A 15 -4.12 -8.84 5.37
CA SER A 15 -5.16 -9.78 5.79
C SER A 15 -6.44 -9.06 6.24
N ALA A 16 -6.33 -7.93 6.94
CA ALA A 16 -7.49 -7.16 7.37
C ALA A 16 -8.30 -6.61 6.19
N LEU A 17 -7.61 -6.15 5.13
CA LEU A 17 -8.24 -5.67 3.88
C LEU A 17 -8.94 -6.80 3.12
N GLU A 18 -8.33 -7.98 3.01
CA GLU A 18 -8.95 -9.16 2.38
C GLU A 18 -10.23 -9.57 3.10
N GLN A 19 -10.26 -9.45 4.43
CA GLN A 19 -11.39 -9.81 5.28
C GLN A 19 -12.50 -8.73 5.33
N LEU A 20 -12.35 -7.58 4.69
CA LEU A 20 -13.43 -6.60 4.60
C LEU A 20 -14.57 -7.17 3.76
N SER A 21 -15.80 -7.10 4.27
CA SER A 21 -17.00 -7.41 3.50
C SER A 21 -17.24 -6.38 2.39
N PRO A 22 -18.00 -6.69 1.33
CA PRO A 22 -18.26 -5.76 0.23
C PRO A 22 -18.83 -4.40 0.67
N GLY A 23 -19.66 -4.37 1.71
CA GLY A 23 -20.22 -3.13 2.27
C GLY A 23 -19.24 -2.33 3.13
N GLU A 24 -18.16 -2.96 3.61
CA GLU A 24 -17.10 -2.28 4.35
C GLU A 24 -16.04 -1.67 3.42
N ARG A 25 -15.87 -2.20 2.21
CA ARG A 25 -14.87 -1.74 1.22
C ARG A 25 -15.27 -0.40 0.61
N SER A 26 -14.31 0.53 0.53
CA SER A 26 -14.44 1.71 -0.34
C SER A 26 -14.45 1.27 -1.81
N ILE A 27 -14.83 2.17 -2.73
CA ILE A 27 -14.88 1.87 -4.17
C ILE A 27 -13.52 1.33 -4.68
N GLY A 28 -12.41 1.95 -4.26
CA GLY A 28 -11.05 1.54 -4.64
C GLY A 28 -10.62 0.18 -4.09
N LEU A 29 -11.31 -0.36 -3.09
CA LEU A 29 -10.98 -1.63 -2.44
C LEU A 29 -11.89 -2.79 -2.84
N GLN A 30 -12.91 -2.56 -3.69
CA GLN A 30 -13.90 -3.59 -4.03
C GLN A 30 -13.26 -4.87 -4.61
N GLN A 31 -12.22 -4.70 -5.45
CA GLN A 31 -11.50 -5.80 -6.11
C GLN A 31 -10.10 -6.05 -5.51
N PHE A 32 -9.87 -5.63 -4.25
CA PHE A 32 -8.58 -5.75 -3.59
C PHE A 32 -7.94 -7.14 -3.79
N PRO A 33 -6.66 -7.23 -4.20
CA PRO A 33 -5.68 -6.13 -4.32
C PRO A 33 -5.74 -5.34 -5.64
N LYS A 34 -6.55 -5.77 -6.62
CA LYS A 34 -6.55 -5.18 -7.96
C LYS A 34 -7.13 -3.75 -7.96
N GLY A 35 -6.35 -2.80 -8.47
CA GLY A 35 -6.72 -1.38 -8.56
C GLY A 35 -6.75 -0.67 -7.20
N ALA A 36 -6.22 -1.30 -6.15
CA ALA A 36 -6.28 -0.81 -4.77
C ALA A 36 -4.96 -0.23 -4.27
N CYS A 37 -3.88 -0.31 -5.05
CA CYS A 37 -2.51 0.04 -4.63
C CYS A 37 -2.38 1.42 -3.97
N GLY A 38 -3.10 2.43 -4.48
CA GLY A 38 -3.14 3.77 -3.89
C GLY A 38 -3.71 3.79 -2.47
N ASP A 39 -4.97 3.37 -2.32
CA ASP A 39 -5.67 3.31 -1.03
C ASP A 39 -4.94 2.40 -0.04
N ALA A 40 -4.49 1.23 -0.49
CA ALA A 40 -3.80 0.25 0.33
C ALA A 40 -2.47 0.80 0.88
N SER A 41 -1.67 1.50 0.05
CA SER A 41 -0.42 2.12 0.48
C SER A 41 -0.65 3.19 1.55
N MET A 42 -1.65 4.05 1.35
CA MET A 42 -2.00 5.09 2.32
C MET A 42 -2.50 4.52 3.66
N LEU A 43 -3.33 3.48 3.62
CA LEU A 43 -3.82 2.78 4.81
C LEU A 43 -2.69 2.08 5.57
N LEU A 44 -1.78 1.44 4.85
CA LEU A 44 -0.60 0.79 5.41
C LEU A 44 0.34 1.82 6.07
N ALA A 45 0.58 2.97 5.43
CA ALA A 45 1.41 4.03 5.99
C ALA A 45 0.83 4.56 7.32
N ALA A 46 -0.48 4.78 7.36
CA ALA A 46 -1.15 5.20 8.59
C ALA A 46 -1.05 4.16 9.71
N ALA A 47 -1.18 2.87 9.39
CA ALA A 47 -1.04 1.78 10.36
C ALA A 47 0.40 1.65 10.91
N LEU A 48 1.41 1.79 10.04
CA LEU A 48 2.82 1.80 10.45
C LEU A 48 3.12 2.98 11.37
N HIS A 49 2.64 4.18 11.01
CA HIS A 49 2.79 5.38 11.84
C HIS A 49 2.09 5.21 13.20
N ASP A 50 0.87 4.69 13.24
CA ASP A 50 0.12 4.44 14.49
C ASP A 50 0.83 3.46 15.43
N LYS A 51 1.59 2.51 14.89
CA LYS A 51 2.40 1.55 15.67
C LYS A 51 3.79 2.08 16.02
N GLY A 52 4.14 3.32 15.64
CA GLY A 52 5.46 3.91 15.86
C GLY A 52 6.57 3.24 15.05
N LEU A 53 6.22 2.59 13.93
CA LEU A 53 7.14 1.88 13.03
C LEU A 53 7.68 2.77 11.91
N GLY A 54 7.71 4.08 12.11
CA GLY A 54 8.23 5.05 11.15
C GLY A 54 7.16 5.67 10.24
N LYS A 55 7.62 6.63 9.44
CA LYS A 55 6.85 7.28 8.37
C LYS A 55 7.47 6.89 7.04
N PHE A 56 6.62 6.64 6.06
CA PHE A 56 7.04 6.23 4.72
C PHE A 56 6.51 7.22 3.69
N CYS A 57 7.20 7.29 2.56
CA CYS A 57 6.78 8.01 1.38
C CYS A 57 5.90 7.12 0.51
N TYR A 58 4.89 7.73 -0.09
CA TYR A 58 4.05 7.12 -1.11
C TYR A 58 4.80 7.26 -2.42
N VAL A 59 5.06 6.14 -3.08
CA VAL A 59 5.70 6.11 -4.38
C VAL A 59 4.68 5.64 -5.38
N CYS A 60 4.57 6.32 -6.52
CA CYS A 60 3.77 5.89 -7.66
C CYS A 60 4.63 5.90 -8.92
N GLY A 61 4.65 4.79 -9.63
CA GLY A 61 5.33 4.66 -10.90
C GLY A 61 4.39 4.30 -12.03
N LEU A 62 4.88 4.43 -13.27
CA LEU A 62 4.24 3.94 -14.48
C LEU A 62 5.06 2.81 -15.11
N THR A 63 4.40 1.84 -15.69
CA THR A 63 5.03 0.87 -16.59
C THR A 63 4.36 0.90 -17.95
N ARG A 64 5.15 0.64 -18.99
CA ARG A 64 4.71 0.61 -20.40
C ARG A 64 4.99 -0.72 -21.09
N LYS A 65 5.27 -1.78 -20.31
CA LYS A 65 5.80 -3.07 -20.80
C LYS A 65 4.90 -3.76 -21.84
N ASP A 66 3.59 -3.49 -21.85
CA ASP A 66 2.63 -4.07 -22.80
C ASP A 66 2.01 -3.03 -23.76
N GLY A 67 2.56 -1.81 -23.81
CA GLY A 67 2.00 -0.70 -24.59
C GLY A 67 0.78 -0.03 -23.97
N SER A 68 0.27 -0.54 -22.84
CA SER A 68 -0.63 0.17 -21.95
C SER A 68 0.17 0.85 -20.84
N GLY A 69 -0.29 2.04 -20.41
CA GLY A 69 0.32 2.76 -19.29
C GLY A 69 -0.35 2.33 -18.00
N GLU A 70 0.21 1.35 -17.30
CA GLU A 70 -0.28 0.96 -15.97
C GLU A 70 0.45 1.76 -14.90
N SER A 71 -0.28 2.19 -13.87
CA SER A 71 0.29 2.82 -12.69
C SER A 71 0.27 1.86 -11.50
N HIS A 72 1.23 2.01 -10.61
CA HIS A 72 1.25 1.27 -9.36
C HIS A 72 1.84 2.09 -8.24
N ALA A 73 1.38 1.82 -7.03
CA ALA A 73 1.81 2.55 -5.84
C ALA A 73 2.22 1.61 -4.71
N TRP A 74 3.26 2.02 -3.99
CA TRP A 74 3.84 1.32 -2.85
C TRP A 74 4.41 2.32 -1.84
N LEU A 75 5.00 1.81 -0.76
CA LEU A 75 5.71 2.63 0.22
C LEU A 75 7.22 2.47 0.11
N SER A 76 7.94 3.58 0.24
CA SER A 76 9.39 3.61 0.34
C SER A 76 9.83 4.47 1.52
N GLY A 77 10.88 4.06 2.22
CA GLY A 77 11.42 4.80 3.35
C GLY A 77 12.29 3.92 4.22
N GLU A 78 13.21 4.53 4.99
CA GLU A 78 14.10 3.81 5.90
C GLU A 78 14.91 2.68 5.21
N GLY A 79 15.20 2.83 3.91
CA GLY A 79 15.89 1.83 3.10
C GLY A 79 15.06 0.58 2.78
N LEU A 80 13.73 0.65 2.88
CA LEU A 80 12.81 -0.44 2.59
C LEU A 80 11.79 -0.03 1.52
N ILE A 81 11.39 -1.04 0.74
CA ILE A 81 10.22 -1.06 -0.13
C ILE A 81 9.17 -1.93 0.57
N ILE A 82 7.96 -1.39 0.74
CA ILE A 82 6.84 -2.09 1.37
C ILE A 82 5.65 -2.05 0.41
N ASP A 83 5.19 -3.21 -0.01
CA ASP A 83 4.07 -3.34 -0.94
C ASP A 83 3.18 -4.53 -0.55
N ILE A 84 1.88 -4.28 -0.44
CA ILE A 84 0.87 -5.30 -0.10
C ILE A 84 -0.11 -5.54 -1.26
N THR A 85 0.25 -5.12 -2.47
CA THR A 85 -0.58 -5.16 -3.68
C THR A 85 0.19 -5.52 -4.96
N ALA A 86 1.52 -5.69 -4.90
CA ALA A 86 2.33 -6.08 -6.06
C ALA A 86 1.85 -7.36 -6.75
N ASP A 87 1.29 -8.31 -5.99
CA ASP A 87 0.71 -9.57 -6.50
C ASP A 87 -0.58 -9.37 -7.32
N GLN A 88 -1.09 -8.14 -7.45
CA GLN A 88 -2.18 -7.85 -8.39
C GLN A 88 -1.75 -8.04 -9.85
N PHE A 89 -0.45 -7.94 -10.11
CA PHE A 89 0.15 -8.23 -11.41
C PHE A 89 0.55 -9.71 -11.42
N ASN A 90 0.21 -10.43 -12.49
CA ASN A 90 0.46 -11.88 -12.63
C ASN A 90 1.97 -12.21 -12.86
N ASP A 91 2.87 -11.47 -12.22
CA ASP A 91 4.32 -11.48 -12.42
C ASP A 91 5.05 -12.26 -11.32
N GLY A 92 4.32 -12.90 -10.40
CA GLY A 92 4.89 -13.76 -9.34
C GLY A 92 5.35 -13.03 -8.08
N MET A 93 4.98 -11.76 -7.91
CA MET A 93 5.25 -11.01 -6.67
C MET A 93 4.49 -11.61 -5.47
N PRO A 94 5.08 -11.61 -4.27
CA PRO A 94 4.39 -12.10 -3.08
C PRO A 94 3.25 -11.13 -2.65
N PRO A 95 2.22 -11.63 -1.94
CA PRO A 95 1.13 -10.77 -1.41
C PRO A 95 1.59 -9.66 -0.46
N VAL A 96 2.76 -9.84 0.15
CA VAL A 96 3.41 -8.88 1.04
C VAL A 96 4.89 -8.88 0.71
N PHE A 97 5.39 -7.75 0.22
CA PHE A 97 6.79 -7.50 -0.07
C PHE A 97 7.34 -6.50 0.94
N VAL A 98 8.42 -6.87 1.64
CA VAL A 98 9.14 -5.99 2.59
C VAL A 98 10.63 -6.29 2.51
N GLU A 99 11.34 -5.60 1.63
CA GLU A 99 12.78 -5.79 1.40
C GLU A 99 13.44 -4.47 1.00
N ALA A 100 14.77 -4.42 0.99
CA ALA A 100 15.52 -3.21 0.65
C ALA A 100 15.61 -2.95 -0.86
N GLU A 101 15.58 -4.00 -1.67
CA GLU A 101 15.80 -3.95 -3.11
C GLU A 101 14.79 -4.83 -3.84
N SER A 102 14.43 -4.46 -5.07
CA SER A 102 13.52 -5.24 -5.89
C SER A 102 13.68 -4.86 -7.35
N ASP A 103 14.10 -5.80 -8.20
CA ASP A 103 14.17 -5.59 -9.65
C ASP A 103 12.80 -5.26 -10.24
N TRP A 104 11.73 -5.82 -9.67
CA TRP A 104 10.37 -5.55 -10.10
C TRP A 104 10.01 -4.08 -9.88
N HIS A 105 10.27 -3.54 -8.69
CA HIS A 105 10.02 -2.12 -8.39
C HIS A 105 10.99 -1.20 -9.13
N GLY A 106 12.24 -1.62 -9.33
CA GLY A 106 13.25 -0.86 -10.09
C GLY A 106 12.95 -0.74 -11.59
N GLY A 107 12.03 -1.53 -12.10
CA GLY A 107 11.57 -1.47 -13.50
C GLY A 107 10.43 -0.49 -13.78
N TRP A 108 9.95 0.26 -12.77
CA TRP A 108 8.93 1.29 -12.93
C TRP A 108 9.56 2.64 -13.31
N GLU A 109 8.87 3.38 -14.17
CA GLU A 109 9.29 4.68 -14.72
C GLU A 109 8.41 5.81 -14.16
N ASP A 110 8.74 7.06 -14.51
CA ASP A 110 7.94 8.25 -14.17
C ASP A 110 7.55 8.34 -12.69
N ILE A 111 8.52 8.02 -11.82
CA ILE A 111 8.34 7.93 -10.37
C ILE A 111 7.93 9.29 -9.77
N VAL A 112 6.84 9.27 -9.01
CA VAL A 112 6.36 10.39 -8.19
C VAL A 112 6.35 9.96 -6.73
N GLU A 113 6.93 10.78 -5.86
CA GLU A 113 6.97 10.56 -4.42
C GLU A 113 6.22 11.65 -3.66
N ASN A 114 5.42 11.25 -2.67
CA ASN A 114 4.66 12.14 -1.80
C ASN A 114 4.63 11.63 -0.35
N SER A 115 4.06 12.40 0.59
CA SER A 115 3.73 11.87 1.91
C SER A 115 2.66 10.77 1.78
N ALA A 116 2.86 9.63 2.47
CA ALA A 116 1.95 8.50 2.40
C ALA A 116 0.82 8.52 3.43
N ASP A 117 0.98 9.26 4.52
CA ASP A 117 -0.05 9.30 5.54
C ASP A 117 -1.22 10.13 5.03
N TYR A 118 -2.35 9.48 4.74
CA TYR A 118 -3.54 10.16 4.21
C TYR A 118 -4.03 11.30 5.11
N ARG A 119 -3.68 11.29 6.40
CA ARG A 119 -4.04 12.35 7.37
C ARG A 119 -3.28 13.65 7.12
N GLU A 120 -2.17 13.59 6.39
CA GLU A 120 -1.40 14.74 5.93
C GLU A 120 -1.93 15.27 4.58
N TRP A 121 -2.94 14.61 3.99
CA TRP A 121 -3.57 15.00 2.74
C TRP A 121 -4.99 15.54 2.92
N HIS A 122 -5.38 16.49 2.06
CA HIS A 122 -6.65 17.21 2.14
C HIS A 122 -7.51 17.09 0.87
N GLY A 123 -7.45 15.95 0.16
CA GLY A 123 -8.23 15.73 -1.07
C GLY A 123 -9.43 14.78 -0.93
N GLN A 124 -10.04 14.47 -2.08
CA GLN A 124 -11.22 13.59 -2.15
C GLN A 124 -10.88 12.15 -1.77
N GLY A 125 -11.69 11.51 -0.92
CA GLY A 125 -11.46 10.13 -0.47
C GLY A 125 -10.96 10.00 0.97
N LEU A 126 -10.58 11.12 1.62
CA LEU A 126 -10.13 11.15 3.01
C LEU A 126 -11.10 10.46 3.99
N TYR A 127 -12.40 10.69 3.85
CA TYR A 127 -13.42 10.07 4.71
C TYR A 127 -13.45 8.54 4.57
N GLU A 128 -13.34 8.04 3.33
CA GLU A 128 -13.34 6.59 3.08
C GLU A 128 -12.06 5.94 3.60
N LEU A 129 -10.89 6.58 3.39
CA LEU A 129 -9.62 6.11 3.95
C LEU A 129 -9.67 6.08 5.48
N ALA A 130 -10.19 7.13 6.13
CA ALA A 130 -10.33 7.17 7.58
C ALA A 130 -11.29 6.08 8.10
N ARG A 131 -12.42 5.86 7.41
CA ARG A 131 -13.39 4.82 7.76
C ARG A 131 -12.78 3.42 7.66
N VAL A 132 -12.10 3.14 6.55
CA VAL A 132 -11.45 1.84 6.35
C VAL A 132 -10.30 1.65 7.34
N HIS A 133 -9.48 2.67 7.56
CA HIS A 133 -8.40 2.62 8.54
C HIS A 133 -8.94 2.28 9.94
N TYR A 134 -10.04 2.91 10.36
CA TYR A 134 -10.71 2.59 11.62
C TYR A 134 -11.14 1.13 11.71
N LEU A 135 -11.73 0.58 10.63
CA LEU A 135 -12.16 -0.82 10.57
C LEU A 135 -10.98 -1.78 10.68
N ILE A 136 -9.93 -1.59 9.88
CA ILE A 136 -8.76 -2.49 9.91
C ILE A 136 -7.98 -2.36 11.21
N LYS A 137 -7.96 -1.19 11.86
CA LYS A 137 -7.26 -0.98 13.14
C LYS A 137 -7.79 -1.88 14.25
N SER A 138 -9.07 -2.24 14.22
CA SER A 138 -9.66 -3.21 15.15
C SER A 138 -9.25 -4.67 14.90
N ARG A 139 -8.54 -4.94 13.79
CA ARG A 139 -8.18 -6.27 13.30
C ARG A 139 -6.66 -6.50 13.28
N ILE A 140 -5.84 -5.52 13.67
CA ILE A 140 -4.36 -5.53 13.55
C ILE A 140 -3.63 -5.09 14.81
#